data_AF-A0A1H1MGT7-F1
#
_entry.id   AF-A0A1H1MGT7-F1
#
_cell.length_a   1.000
_cell.length_b   1.000
_cell.length_c   1.000
_cell.angle_alpha   90.00
_cell.angle_beta   90.00
_cell.angle_gamma   90.00
#
_symmetry.space_group_name_H-M   'P 1'
#
loop_
_entity.id
_entity.type
_entity.pdbx_description
1 polymer ?
#
loop_
_entity_poly.entity_id
_entity_poly.type
_entity_poly.pdbx_seq_one_letter_code
_entity_poly.pdbx_strand_id
1 'polypeptide(L)' 'MKTISKRKSALLLSTGMLLIAISLTSTKYLEVPDFAKGTCIGIGIGLLLISLFFRNYKNNK' A
#
# COMPACT_ATOMS: atom_id res chain seq x y z
N MET A 1 3.33 -14.04 -16.17
CA MET A 1 2.72 -12.91 -15.42
C MET A 1 2.31 -11.81 -16.38
N LYS A 2 1.02 -11.41 -16.40
CA LYS A 2 0.56 -10.29 -17.24
C LYS A 2 1.19 -8.99 -16.74
N THR A 3 1.78 -8.22 -17.64
CA THR A 3 2.47 -6.96 -17.33
C THR A 3 1.45 -5.94 -16.80
N ILE A 4 1.69 -5.40 -15.60
CA ILE A 4 0.86 -4.33 -15.03
C ILE A 4 1.23 -3.01 -15.74
N SER A 5 0.22 -2.30 -16.27
CA SER A 5 0.43 -1.00 -16.90
C SER A 5 0.91 0.04 -15.88
N LYS A 6 1.70 1.05 -16.32
CA LYS A 6 2.18 2.14 -15.44
C LYS A 6 1.03 2.81 -14.68
N ARG A 7 -0.12 2.97 -15.33
CA ARG A 7 -1.36 3.49 -14.70
C ARG A 7 -1.87 2.60 -13.56
N LYS A 8 -1.84 1.27 -13.74
CA LYS A 8 -2.32 0.32 -12.72
C LYS A 8 -1.38 0.25 -11.52
N SER A 9 -0.07 0.34 -11.73
CA SER A 9 0.90 0.44 -10.62
C SER A 9 0.75 1.75 -9.85
N ALA A 10 0.56 2.88 -10.54
CA ALA A 10 0.29 4.17 -9.89
C ALA A 10 -1.00 4.14 -9.05
N LEU A 11 -2.06 3.52 -9.55
CA LEU A 11 -3.30 3.29 -8.79
C LEU A 11 -3.03 2.44 -7.54
N LEU A 12 -2.28 1.34 -7.67
CA LEU A 12 -1.93 0.47 -6.54
C LEU A 12 -1.14 1.22 -5.46
N LEU A 13 -0.22 2.10 -5.87
CA LEU A 13 0.58 2.93 -4.97
C LEU A 13 -0.30 3.94 -4.23
N SER A 14 -1.23 4.59 -4.94
CA SER A 14 -2.20 5.52 -4.37
C SER A 14 -3.12 4.82 -3.35
N THR A 15 -3.64 3.63 -3.67
CA THR A 15 -4.47 2.84 -2.75
C THR A 15 -3.69 2.46 -1.48
N GLY A 16 -2.42 2.06 -1.61
CA GLY A 16 -1.56 1.76 -0.46
C GLY A 16 -1.34 2.98 0.45
N MET A 17 -1.08 4.15 -0.12
CA MET A 17 -0.96 5.40 0.65
C MET A 17 -2.26 5.77 1.37
N LEU A 18 -3.41 5.66 0.70
CA LEU A 18 -4.71 5.95 1.30
C LEU A 18 -5.02 5.01 2.48
N LEU A 19 -4.72 3.72 2.35
CA LEU A 19 -4.87 2.75 3.44
C LEU A 19 -4.06 3.12 4.68
N ILE A 20 -2.81 3.56 4.49
CA ILE A 20 -1.94 4.00 5.58
C ILE A 20 -2.50 5.28 6.23
N ALA A 21 -2.90 6.27 5.41
CA ALA A 21 -3.45 7.52 5.90
C ALA A 21 -4.74 7.32 6.71
N ILE A 22 -5.64 6.46 6.25
CA ILE A 22 -6.86 6.09 6.98
C ILE A 22 -6.49 5.41 8.29
N SER A 23 -5.55 4.45 8.27
CA SER A 23 -5.12 3.74 9.47
C SER A 23 -4.52 4.66 10.54
N LEU A 24 -3.65 5.60 10.13
CA LEU A 24 -3.10 6.61 11.05
C LEU A 24 -4.18 7.54 11.59
N THR A 25 -5.12 7.96 10.74
CA THR A 25 -6.21 8.86 11.14
C THR A 25 -7.15 8.16 12.13
N SER A 26 -7.58 6.93 11.83
CA SER A 26 -8.43 6.13 12.72
C SER A 26 -7.75 5.83 14.05
N THR A 27 -6.45 5.56 14.05
CA THR A 27 -5.66 5.33 15.27
C THR A 27 -5.64 6.54 16.21
N LYS A 28 -5.76 7.76 15.68
CA LYS A 28 -5.78 8.98 16.48
C LYS A 28 -7.11 9.19 17.20
N TYR A 29 -8.22 8.71 16.64
CA TYR A 29 -9.57 8.95 17.16
C TYR A 29 -10.21 7.72 17.82
N LEU A 30 -9.72 6.53 17.51
CA LEU A 30 -10.21 5.26 18.04
C LEU A 30 -9.07 4.55 18.75
N GLU A 31 -9.35 4.03 19.94
CA GLU A 31 -8.42 3.18 20.67
C GLU A 31 -8.43 1.78 20.05
N VAL A 32 -7.76 1.67 18.90
CA VAL A 32 -7.67 0.43 18.13
C VAL A 32 -6.61 -0.48 18.79
N PRO A 33 -6.87 -1.78 18.97
CA PRO A 33 -5.87 -2.70 19.52
C PRO A 33 -4.59 -2.72 18.69
N ASP A 34 -3.44 -2.84 19.36
CA ASP A 34 -2.11 -2.73 18.72
C ASP A 34 -1.92 -3.71 17.56
N PHE A 35 -2.48 -4.91 17.68
CA PHE A 35 -2.48 -5.92 16.61
C PHE A 35 -3.16 -5.42 15.32
N ALA A 36 -4.31 -4.76 15.46
CA ALA A 36 -5.06 -4.24 14.32
C ALA A 36 -4.36 -3.02 13.69
N LYS A 37 -3.73 -2.16 14.51
CA LYS A 37 -2.88 -1.06 14.01
C LYS A 37 -1.69 -1.59 13.20
N GLY A 38 -0.97 -2.55 13.76
CA GLY A 38 0.18 -3.19 13.11
C GLY A 38 -0.22 -3.88 11.80
N THR A 39 -1.36 -4.60 11.81
CA THR A 39 -1.87 -5.30 10.62
C THR A 39 -2.23 -4.32 9.51
N CYS A 40 -2.95 -3.24 9.81
CA CYS A 40 -3.34 -2.26 8.78
C CYS A 40 -2.13 -1.53 8.18
N ILE A 41 -1.16 -1.15 9.01
CA ILE A 41 0.10 -0.54 8.54
C ILE A 41 0.90 -1.55 7.71
N GLY A 42 1.02 -2.79 8.16
CA GLY A 42 1.72 -3.86 7.45
C GLY A 42 1.13 -4.16 6.07
N ILE A 43 -0.21 -4.23 5.96
CA ILE A 43 -0.90 -4.39 4.68
C ILE A 43 -0.63 -3.20 3.75
N GLY A 44 -0.67 -1.97 4.28
CA GLY A 44 -0.35 -0.75 3.52
C GLY A 44 1.07 -0.78 2.96
N ILE A 45 2.05 -1.14 3.78
CA ILE A 45 3.46 -1.26 3.37
C ILE A 45 3.64 -2.39 2.35
N GLY A 46 2.99 -3.54 2.55
CA GLY A 46 3.01 -4.66 1.60
C GLY A 46 2.49 -4.25 0.22
N LEU A 47 1.39 -3.51 0.16
CA LEU A 47 0.83 -2.95 -1.07
C LEU A 47 1.78 -1.98 -1.78
N LEU A 48 2.48 -1.12 -1.01
CA LEU A 48 3.49 -0.22 -1.55
C LEU A 48 4.68 -0.98 -2.13
N LEU A 49 5.19 -2.00 -1.43
CA LEU A 49 6.29 -2.85 -1.89
C LEU A 49 5.93 -3.58 -3.19
N ILE A 50 4.74 -4.19 -3.25
CA ILE A 50 4.23 -4.86 -4.45
C ILE A 50 4.16 -3.87 -5.61
N SER A 51 3.63 -2.67 -5.38
CA SER A 51 3.53 -1.63 -6.40
C SER A 51 4.91 -1.22 -6.93
N LEU A 52 5.90 -1.08 -6.05
CA LEU A 52 7.25 -0.64 -6.39
C LEU A 52 8.02 -1.73 -7.15
N PHE A 53 7.90 -2.99 -6.72
CA PHE A 53 8.51 -4.13 -7.40
C PHE A 53 7.94 -4.31 -8.82
N PHE A 54 6.61 -4.21 -8.97
CA PHE A 54 5.95 -4.26 -10.27
C PHE A 54 6.28 -3.06 -11.17
N ARG A 55 6.55 -1.89 -10.58
CA ARG A 55 6.98 -0.70 -11.33
C ARG A 55 8.40 -0.86 -11.88
N ASN A 56 9.33 -1.36 -11.06
CA ASN A 56 10.72 -1.54 -11.46
C ASN A 56 10.92 -2.65 -12.50
N TYR A 57 10.13 -3.74 -12.43
CA TYR A 57 10.13 -4.80 -13.45
C TYR A 57 9.82 -4.29 -14.86
N LYS A 58 9.07 -3.17 -14.97
CA LYS A 58 8.71 -2.57 -16.26
C LYS A 58 9.76 -1.62 -16.84
N ASN A 59 10.64 -1.04 -16.01
CA ASN A 59 11.67 -0.10 -16.47
C ASN A 59 12.98 -0.81 -16.92
N ASN A 60 13.18 -2.08 -16.55
CA ASN A 60 14.32 -2.90 -16.94
C ASN A 60 14.01 -3.82 -18.15
N LYS A 61 13.16 -3.36 -19.07
CA LYS A 61 12.86 -4.03 -20.34
C LYS A 61 12.57 -2.98 -21.40
#